data_AF-A0A537KKY2-F1
#
_entry.id   AF-A0A537KKY2-F1
#
_cell.length_a   1.000
_cell.length_b   1.000
_cell.length_c   1.000
_cell.angle_alpha   90.00
_cell.angle_beta   90.00
_cell.angle_gamma   90.00
#
_symmetry.space_group_name_H-M   'P 1'
#
loop_
_entity.id
_entity.type
_entity.pdbx_description
1 polymer ?
#
loop_
_entity_poly.entity_id
_entity_poly.type
_entity_poly.pdbx_seq_one_letter_code
_entity_poly.pdbx_strand_id
1 'polypeptide(L)'
;MVFGPSAPAISRSTIVHDPFDEEAFEEILPKAAGLRLLLAESRVPLAQQLAFDLFCSFYKYFVKLRSPSEIAPECQGHRDLLARALELREHSKLRAFTRLKPAETALATELVLDALLEEMNRTP
;
A
#
# COMPACT_ATOMS: atom_id res chain seq x y z
N MET A 1 1.53 4.29 -37.50
CA MET A 1 1.16 3.57 -36.26
C MET A 1 2.45 3.01 -35.68
N VAL A 2 2.88 3.46 -34.50
CA VAL A 2 4.09 2.96 -33.85
C VAL A 2 3.65 1.90 -32.86
N PHE A 3 3.88 0.63 -33.19
CA PHE A 3 3.84 -0.47 -32.23
C PHE A 3 5.24 -0.57 -31.60
N GLY A 4 5.37 0.03 -30.42
CA GLY A 4 6.46 -0.18 -29.48
C GLY A 4 5.87 -0.24 -28.08
N PRO A 5 6.56 -0.82 -27.07
CA PRO A 5 6.07 -0.77 -25.71
C PRO A 5 5.89 0.71 -25.36
N SER A 6 4.64 1.10 -25.06
CA SER A 6 4.37 2.41 -24.48
C SER A 6 5.32 2.55 -23.31
N ALA A 7 6.06 3.66 -23.22
CA ALA A 7 6.87 3.96 -22.04
C ALA A 7 6.01 3.64 -20.81
N PRO A 8 6.53 2.91 -19.81
CA PRO A 8 5.70 2.48 -18.71
C PRO A 8 5.04 3.72 -18.11
N ALA A 9 3.72 3.69 -18.01
CA ALA A 9 2.98 4.78 -17.41
C ALA A 9 3.47 4.93 -15.96
N ILE A 10 4.08 6.08 -15.66
CA ILE A 10 4.56 6.39 -14.31
C ILE A 10 3.37 6.29 -13.35
N SER A 11 3.48 5.42 -12.34
CA SER A 11 2.42 5.14 -11.38
C SER A 11 2.71 5.72 -10.01
N ARG A 12 1.65 6.08 -9.28
CA ARG A 12 1.73 6.47 -7.88
C ARG A 12 1.62 5.31 -6.90
N SER A 13 1.21 4.13 -7.37
CA SER A 13 1.24 2.91 -6.57
C SER A 13 2.60 2.23 -6.73
N THR A 14 3.15 1.76 -5.62
CA THR A 14 4.44 1.07 -5.57
C THR A 14 4.29 -0.44 -5.75
N ILE A 15 3.09 -0.97 -5.51
CA ILE A 15 2.73 -2.37 -5.70
C ILE A 15 2.07 -2.56 -7.07
N VAL A 16 2.29 -3.71 -7.69
CA VAL A 16 1.51 -4.12 -8.86
C VAL A 16 0.15 -4.62 -8.37
N HIS A 17 -0.89 -3.86 -8.69
CA HIS A 17 -2.29 -4.19 -8.38
C HIS A 17 -3.10 -4.38 -9.67
N ASP A 18 -4.27 -4.97 -9.52
CA ASP A 18 -5.27 -5.15 -10.56
C ASP A 18 -6.63 -4.59 -10.06
N PRO A 19 -7.66 -4.52 -10.93
CA PRO A 19 -8.95 -3.95 -10.54
C PRO A 19 -9.65 -4.65 -9.36
N PHE A 20 -9.34 -5.93 -9.08
CA PHE A 20 -9.94 -6.64 -7.95
C PHE A 20 -9.38 -6.16 -6.61
N ASP A 21 -8.12 -5.71 -6.58
CA ASP A 21 -7.56 -5.11 -5.37
C ASP A 21 -8.16 -3.76 -5.07
N GLU A 22 -8.36 -2.96 -6.12
CA GLU A 22 -9.01 -1.66 -6.04
C GLU A 22 -10.45 -1.83 -5.52
N GLU A 23 -11.22 -2.73 -6.14
CA GLU A 23 -12.58 -3.02 -5.71
C GLU A 23 -12.64 -3.51 -4.25
N ALA A 24 -11.74 -4.43 -3.86
CA ALA A 24 -11.69 -4.92 -2.48
C ALA A 24 -11.36 -3.82 -1.47
N PHE A 25 -10.44 -2.91 -1.82
CA PHE A 25 -10.10 -1.77 -0.97
C PHE A 25 -11.25 -0.76 -0.88
N GLU A 26 -11.87 -0.42 -2.00
CA GLU A 26 -13.01 0.50 -2.06
C GLU A 26 -14.24 -0.05 -1.32
N GLU A 27 -14.45 -1.37 -1.35
CA GLU A 27 -15.57 -1.99 -0.64
C GLU A 27 -15.37 -2.00 0.88
N ILE A 28 -14.14 -2.22 1.35
CA ILE A 28 -13.84 -2.32 2.78
C ILE A 28 -13.57 -0.98 3.43
N LEU A 29 -13.01 -0.01 2.70
CA LEU A 29 -12.63 1.29 3.26
C LEU A 29 -13.80 2.00 3.97
N PRO A 30 -15.03 2.07 3.43
CA PRO A 30 -16.18 2.65 4.13
C PRO A 30 -16.52 1.99 5.47
N LYS A 31 -16.19 0.70 5.63
CA LYS A 31 -16.47 -0.12 6.82
C LYS A 31 -15.31 -0.04 7.84
N ALA A 32 -14.11 0.34 7.41
CA ALA A 32 -12.91 0.45 8.24
C ALA A 32 -12.82 1.84 8.90
N ALA A 33 -13.55 2.04 10.00
CA ALA A 33 -13.66 3.35 10.66
C ALA A 33 -12.31 3.92 11.13
N GLY A 34 -11.44 3.09 11.71
CA GLY A 34 -10.12 3.52 12.19
C GLY A 34 -9.21 3.92 11.04
N LEU A 35 -9.08 3.07 10.01
CA LEU A 35 -8.35 3.40 8.78
C LEU A 35 -8.83 4.71 8.13
N ARG A 36 -10.15 4.94 8.07
CA ARG A 36 -10.72 6.18 7.54
C ARG A 36 -10.32 7.40 8.37
N LEU A 37 -10.40 7.29 9.69
CA LEU A 37 -10.03 8.37 10.60
C LEU A 37 -8.55 8.72 10.44
N LEU A 38 -7.70 7.68 10.43
CA LEU A 38 -6.25 7.81 10.25
C LEU A 38 -5.90 8.51 8.93
N LEU A 39 -6.57 8.15 7.84
CA LEU A 39 -6.40 8.81 6.54
C LEU A 39 -6.90 10.26 6.53
N ALA A 40 -7.98 10.56 7.25
CA ALA A 40 -8.53 11.92 7.33
C ALA A 40 -7.66 12.87 8.18
N GLU A 41 -6.99 12.35 9.21
CA GLU A 41 -6.14 13.13 10.12
C GLU A 41 -4.67 13.20 9.68
N SER A 42 -4.24 12.32 8.78
CA SER A 42 -2.86 12.26 8.33
C SER A 42 -2.44 13.53 7.58
N ARG A 43 -1.30 14.08 8.00
CA ARG A 43 -0.61 15.19 7.32
C ARG A 43 0.45 14.71 6.34
N VAL A 44 0.73 13.40 6.32
CA VAL A 44 1.74 12.82 5.44
C VAL A 44 1.22 12.84 4.00
N PRO A 45 1.95 13.45 3.06
CA PRO A 45 1.59 13.43 1.66
C PRO A 45 1.40 12.00 1.17
N LEU A 46 0.35 11.77 0.38
CA LEU A 46 0.08 10.48 -0.25
C LEU A 46 -0.18 9.31 0.74
N ALA A 47 -0.63 9.61 1.97
CA ALA A 47 -1.00 8.58 2.95
C ALA A 47 -2.04 7.58 2.41
N GLN A 48 -2.97 8.04 1.56
CA GLN A 48 -3.97 7.17 0.93
C GLN A 48 -3.33 6.18 -0.06
N GLN A 49 -2.32 6.61 -0.83
CA GLN A 49 -1.59 5.72 -1.73
C GLN A 49 -0.77 4.70 -0.93
N LEU A 50 -0.12 5.14 0.15
CA LEU A 50 0.60 4.22 1.05
C LEU A 50 -0.34 3.20 1.70
N ALA A 51 -1.52 3.63 2.15
CA ALA A 51 -2.54 2.75 2.71
C ALA A 51 -3.01 1.70 1.70
N PHE A 52 -3.24 2.10 0.45
CA PHE A 52 -3.63 1.18 -0.61
C PHE A 52 -2.52 0.16 -0.94
N ASP A 53 -1.27 0.61 -1.02
CA ASP A 53 -0.12 -0.29 -1.25
C ASP A 53 0.07 -1.28 -0.08
N LEU A 54 -0.09 -0.82 1.17
CA LEU A 54 -0.09 -1.67 2.35
C LEU A 54 -1.22 -2.69 2.31
N PHE A 55 -2.43 -2.25 1.98
CA PHE A 55 -3.57 -3.14 1.79
C PHE A 55 -3.26 -4.23 0.77
N CYS A 56 -2.74 -3.86 -0.41
CA CYS A 56 -2.35 -4.81 -1.45
C CYS A 56 -1.26 -5.79 -0.95
N SER A 57 -0.30 -5.32 -0.15
CA SER A 57 0.77 -6.16 0.40
C SER A 57 0.24 -7.27 1.32
N PHE A 58 -0.83 -6.99 2.06
CA PHE A 58 -1.46 -7.91 3.00
C PHE A 58 -2.60 -8.74 2.37
N TYR A 59 -3.27 -8.21 1.34
CA TYR A 59 -4.46 -8.82 0.73
C TYR A 59 -4.12 -9.94 -0.26
N LYS A 60 -3.18 -9.69 -1.19
CA LYS A 60 -3.01 -10.53 -2.39
C LYS A 60 -2.27 -11.83 -2.15
N TYR A 61 -2.41 -12.77 -3.09
CA TYR A 61 -1.63 -14.03 -3.13
C TYR A 61 -0.17 -13.86 -3.52
N PHE A 62 0.13 -12.91 -4.39
CA PHE A 62 1.49 -12.60 -4.81
C PHE A 62 1.65 -11.09 -4.80
N VAL A 63 2.67 -10.62 -4.09
CA VAL A 63 2.97 -9.21 -3.94
C VAL A 63 4.21 -8.92 -4.78
N LYS A 64 4.09 -7.97 -5.70
CA LYS A 64 5.20 -7.56 -6.56
C LYS A 64 5.34 -6.06 -6.47
N LEU A 65 6.55 -5.61 -6.11
CA LEU A 65 6.90 -4.20 -6.22
C LEU A 65 7.15 -3.82 -7.68
N ARG A 66 6.68 -2.63 -8.07
CA ARG A 66 7.04 -2.02 -9.35
C ARG A 66 8.51 -1.64 -9.36
N SER A 67 9.10 -1.57 -10.56
CA SER A 67 10.47 -1.09 -10.70
C SER A 67 10.55 0.41 -10.36
N PRO A 68 11.71 0.91 -9.89
CA PRO A 68 11.88 2.33 -9.62
C PRO A 68 11.57 3.22 -10.83
N SER A 69 11.87 2.77 -12.06
CA SER A 69 11.58 3.50 -13.30
C SER A 69 10.09 3.63 -13.63
N GLU A 70 9.22 2.86 -12.97
CA GLU A 70 7.77 2.84 -13.21
C GLU A 70 6.99 3.63 -12.14
N ILE A 71 7.69 4.20 -11.15
CA ILE A 71 7.08 4.84 -9.99
C ILE A 71 7.35 6.35 -10.01
N ALA A 72 6.33 7.14 -9.67
CA ALA A 72 6.42 8.58 -9.56
C ALA A 72 7.49 8.98 -8.52
N PRO A 73 8.32 10.03 -8.77
CA PRO A 73 9.40 10.43 -7.87
C PRO A 73 8.96 10.62 -6.42
N GLU A 74 7.76 11.19 -6.21
CA GLU A 74 7.18 11.43 -4.90
C GLU A 74 6.79 10.15 -4.13
N CYS A 75 6.68 9.01 -4.81
CA CYS A 75 6.35 7.70 -4.21
C CYS A 75 7.57 6.78 -4.02
N GLN A 76 8.77 7.20 -4.42
CA GLN A 76 9.97 6.36 -4.30
C GLN A 76 10.28 6.02 -2.83
N GLY A 77 10.09 6.98 -1.91
CA GLY A 77 10.25 6.74 -0.48
C GLY A 77 9.30 5.65 0.06
N HIS A 78 8.04 5.65 -0.40
CA HIS A 78 7.07 4.61 -0.04
C HIS A 78 7.50 3.24 -0.59
N ARG A 79 8.05 3.21 -1.80
CA ARG A 79 8.54 1.98 -2.42
C ARG A 79 9.67 1.37 -1.61
N ASP A 80 10.64 2.17 -1.19
CA ASP A 80 11.79 1.69 -0.41
C ASP A 80 11.40 1.25 0.99
N LEU A 81 10.40 1.91 1.58
CA LEU A 81 9.78 1.48 2.83
C LEU A 81 9.11 0.11 2.66
N LEU A 82 8.27 -0.05 1.65
CA LEU A 82 7.57 -1.30 1.37
C LEU A 82 8.54 -2.43 1.00
N ALA A 83 9.60 -2.16 0.24
CA ALA A 83 10.65 -3.13 -0.06
C ALA A 83 11.23 -3.75 1.21
N ARG A 84 11.60 -2.91 2.18
CA ARG A 84 12.09 -3.37 3.48
C ARG A 84 11.01 -4.12 4.26
N ALA A 85 9.77 -3.61 4.25
CA ALA A 85 8.67 -4.23 4.98
C ALA A 85 8.36 -5.65 4.46
N LEU A 86 8.39 -5.88 3.15
CA LEU A 86 8.11 -7.20 2.55
C LEU A 86 9.14 -8.27 2.96
N GLU A 87 10.35 -7.88 3.33
CA GLU A 87 11.41 -8.77 3.81
C GLU A 87 11.27 -9.12 5.31
N LEU A 88 10.40 -8.42 6.04
CA LEU A 88 10.19 -8.66 7.46
C LEU A 88 9.41 -9.95 7.72
N ARG A 89 9.82 -10.67 8.77
CA ARG A 89 9.10 -11.86 9.24
C ARG A 89 7.71 -11.50 9.75
N GLU A 90 7.57 -10.33 10.36
CA GLU A 90 6.34 -9.79 10.92
C GLU A 90 5.30 -9.54 9.82
N HIS A 91 5.74 -8.96 8.70
CA HIS A 91 4.90 -8.80 7.51
C HIS A 91 4.41 -10.17 7.01
N SER A 92 5.31 -11.14 6.89
CA SER A 92 4.95 -12.50 6.46
C SER A 92 3.95 -13.18 7.40
N LYS A 93 4.08 -12.98 8.73
CA LYS A 93 3.15 -13.49 9.72
C LYS A 93 1.78 -12.84 9.58
N LEU A 94 1.71 -11.51 9.54
CA LEU A 94 0.44 -10.77 9.39
C LEU A 94 -0.28 -11.22 8.13
N ARG A 95 0.44 -11.30 7.01
CA ARG A 95 -0.10 -11.74 5.72
C ARG A 95 -0.70 -13.15 5.75
N ALA A 96 -0.16 -14.06 6.56
CA ALA A 96 -0.73 -15.40 6.71
C ALA A 96 -2.16 -15.36 7.30
N PHE A 97 -2.49 -14.36 8.10
CA PHE A 97 -3.82 -14.19 8.71
C PHE A 97 -4.80 -13.39 7.82
N THR A 98 -4.29 -12.40 7.08
CA THR A 98 -5.08 -11.40 6.35
C THR A 98 -5.39 -11.76 4.91
N ARG A 99 -4.56 -12.60 4.27
CA ARG A 99 -4.64 -12.86 2.82
C ARG A 99 -6.04 -13.25 2.36
N LEU A 100 -6.55 -12.51 1.36
CA LEU A 100 -7.92 -12.60 0.82
C LEU A 100 -9.05 -12.39 1.83
N LYS A 101 -8.76 -11.71 2.94
CA LYS A 101 -9.76 -11.35 3.94
C LYS A 101 -9.77 -9.83 4.09
N PRO A 102 -10.71 -9.13 3.42
CA PRO A 102 -10.69 -7.66 3.37
C PRO A 102 -10.73 -7.02 4.76
N ALA A 103 -11.55 -7.52 5.69
CA ALA A 103 -11.70 -6.93 7.02
C ALA A 103 -10.41 -7.02 7.85
N GLU A 104 -9.82 -8.21 7.94
CA GLU A 104 -8.55 -8.42 8.63
C GLU A 104 -7.41 -7.66 7.94
N THR A 105 -7.46 -7.56 6.61
CA THR A 105 -6.48 -6.78 5.86
C THR A 105 -6.60 -5.28 6.16
N ALA A 106 -7.81 -4.74 6.23
CA ALA A 106 -8.04 -3.35 6.57
C ALA A 106 -7.54 -3.03 7.98
N LEU A 107 -7.77 -3.93 8.95
CA LEU A 107 -7.24 -3.80 10.31
C LEU A 107 -5.70 -3.84 10.35
N ALA A 108 -5.08 -4.78 9.63
CA ALA A 108 -3.62 -4.83 9.55
C ALA A 108 -3.04 -3.59 8.86
N THR A 109 -3.71 -3.10 7.82
CA THR A 109 -3.35 -1.86 7.11
C THR A 109 -3.43 -0.67 8.06
N GLU A 110 -4.50 -0.55 8.84
CA GLU A 110 -4.67 0.49 9.85
C GLU A 110 -3.52 0.48 10.87
N LEU A 111 -3.26 -0.67 11.51
CA LEU A 111 -2.24 -0.80 12.55
C LEU A 111 -0.83 -0.46 12.04
N VAL A 112 -0.49 -0.94 10.84
CA VAL A 112 0.83 -0.71 10.26
C VAL A 112 0.96 0.72 9.75
N LEU A 113 -0.09 1.26 9.11
CA LEU A 113 -0.09 2.64 8.65
C LEU A 113 0.06 3.61 9.82
N ASP A 114 -0.65 3.39 10.92
CA ASP A 114 -0.59 4.24 12.11
C ASP A 114 0.84 4.32 12.65
N ALA A 115 1.48 3.16 12.87
CA ALA A 115 2.87 3.09 13.30
C ALA A 115 3.85 3.77 12.33
N LEU A 116 3.64 3.64 11.03
CA LEU A 116 4.47 4.30 10.03
C LEU A 116 4.29 5.82 10.03
N LEU A 117 3.04 6.30 10.12
CA LEU A 117 2.73 7.72 10.18
C LEU A 117 3.31 8.36 11.45
N GLU A 118 3.24 7.68 12.60
CA GLU A 118 3.91 8.14 13.83
C GLU A 118 5.42 8.30 13.63
N GLU A 119 6.08 7.30 13.05
CA GLU A 119 7.53 7.32 12.86
C GLU A 119 7.98 8.41 11.86
N MET A 120 7.20 8.59 10.78
CA MET A 120 7.43 9.66 9.81
C MET A 120 7.23 11.05 10.41
N ASN A 121 6.31 11.21 11.36
CA ASN A 121 6.13 12.48 12.07
C ASN A 121 7.21 12.74 13.13
N ARG A 122 7.87 11.69 13.66
CA ARG A 122 8.97 11.80 14.62
C ARG A 122 10.31 12.15 13.98
N THR A 123 10.50 11.79 12.71
CA THR A 123 11.76 11.99 11.99
C THR A 123 11.62 13.21 11.05
N PRO A 124 12.23 14.37 11.38
CA PRO A 124 12.08 15.61 10.61
C PRO A 124 12.79 15.57 9.25
#